data_AF-A0A8B5XX92-F1
#
_entry.id   AF-A0A8B5XX92-F1
#
_cell.length_a   1.000
_cell.length_b   1.000
_cell.length_c   1.000
_cell.angle_alpha   90.00
_cell.angle_beta   90.00
_cell.angle_gamma   90.00
#
_symmetry.space_group_name_H-M   'P 1'
#
loop_
_entity.id
_entity.type
_entity.pdbx_description
1 polymer ?
#
loop_
_entity_poly.entity_id
_entity_poly.type
_entity_poly.pdbx_seq_one_letter_code
_entity_poly.pdbx_strand_id
1 'polypeptide(L)'
;MTNRIFLTMLFVISLQIFLFNHFDGSKADLTGFMIVSGVPINNKFVLLGAWYIFFSMVSFLSLGYLRQYISGYGIYLMIREKSKVRLGISRITKLMILISGLSLFQLLVSIVFAYINNEDQAFFYHDFQSFICIAGLYIMSNFVLIFIQMALELYLTEQVSLLLINVYVLFSVTLGGVLLSVQKLTWILYFLIPNFGMYVRVDLPESVGLSPVIAYMVLTVIIIILSVLSFIRLKKMDLN
;
A
#
# COMPACT_ATOMS: atom_id res chain seq x y z
N MET A 1 -9.75 4.29 21.04
CA MET A 1 -9.26 3.41 19.94
C MET A 1 -8.00 3.97 19.28
N THR A 2 -7.90 5.29 19.09
CA THR A 2 -6.79 6.01 18.45
C THR A 2 -5.42 5.80 19.10
N ASN A 3 -5.30 5.88 20.43
CA ASN A 3 -3.99 5.75 21.11
C ASN A 3 -3.38 4.35 20.98
N ARG A 4 -4.20 3.30 21.00
CA ARG A 4 -3.72 1.90 20.86
C ARG A 4 -3.23 1.63 19.44
N ILE A 5 -3.99 2.09 18.43
CA ILE A 5 -3.62 2.01 17.02
C ILE A 5 -2.30 2.74 16.76
N PHE A 6 -2.15 3.95 17.31
CA PHE A 6 -0.93 4.75 17.18
C PHE A 6 0.28 4.06 17.81
N LEU A 7 0.14 3.51 19.03
CA LEU A 7 1.20 2.75 19.69
C LEU A 7 1.60 1.49 18.90
N THR A 8 0.62 0.74 18.38
CA THR A 8 0.92 -0.41 17.52
C THR A 8 1.60 -0.01 16.22
N MET A 9 1.23 1.13 15.63
CA MET A 9 1.90 1.65 14.43
C MET A 9 3.35 2.02 14.72
N LEU A 10 3.59 2.73 15.81
CA LEU A 10 4.94 3.11 16.20
C LEU A 10 5.80 1.87 16.46
N PHE A 11 5.26 0.87 17.16
CA PHE A 11 5.94 -0.40 17.37
C PHE A 11 6.29 -1.11 16.05
N VAL A 12 5.33 -1.20 15.12
CA VAL A 12 5.52 -1.87 13.83
C VAL A 12 6.53 -1.17 12.94
N ILE A 13 6.49 0.17 12.90
CA ILE A 13 7.46 0.98 12.15
C ILE A 13 8.86 0.82 12.76
N SER A 14 8.99 0.87 14.09
CA SER A 14 10.26 0.64 14.78
C SER A 14 10.79 -0.77 14.54
N LEU A 15 9.93 -1.79 14.59
CA LEU A 15 10.31 -3.18 14.32
C LEU A 15 10.78 -3.33 12.86
N GLN A 16 10.06 -2.75 11.91
CA GLN A 16 10.43 -2.77 10.50
C GLN A 16 11.83 -2.15 10.30
N ILE A 17 12.05 -0.96 10.85
CA ILE A 17 13.34 -0.25 10.77
C ILE A 17 14.47 -1.07 11.41
N PHE A 18 14.22 -1.65 12.58
CA PHE A 18 15.18 -2.52 13.26
C PHE A 18 15.57 -3.72 12.39
N LEU A 19 14.59 -4.38 11.77
CA LEU A 19 14.82 -5.52 10.88
C LEU A 19 15.63 -5.11 9.64
N PHE A 20 15.31 -3.96 9.04
CA PHE A 20 16.05 -3.43 7.90
C PHE A 20 17.51 -3.12 8.25
N ASN A 21 17.77 -2.53 9.43
CA ASN A 21 19.13 -2.26 9.89
C ASN A 21 19.92 -3.55 10.17
N HIS A 22 19.29 -4.53 10.83
CA HIS A 22 19.96 -5.77 11.21
C HIS A 22 20.33 -6.67 10.01
N PHE A 23 19.51 -6.72 8.97
CA PHE A 23 19.66 -7.64 7.83
C PHE A 23 20.38 -7.04 6.61
N ASP A 24 21.35 -6.14 6.82
CA ASP A 24 22.22 -5.56 5.77
C ASP A 24 21.45 -4.61 4.82
N GLY A 25 20.57 -3.77 5.38
CA GLY A 25 19.81 -2.73 4.67
C GLY A 25 20.66 -1.60 4.07
N SER A 26 21.92 -1.45 4.51
CA SER A 26 22.89 -0.48 3.98
C SER A 26 23.28 -0.72 2.51
N LYS A 27 23.10 -1.94 1.99
CA LYS A 27 23.21 -2.24 0.53
C LYS A 27 21.89 -2.05 -0.22
N ALA A 28 20.78 -1.90 0.49
CA ALA A 28 19.46 -1.70 -0.08
C ALA A 28 19.12 -0.23 -0.25
N ASP A 29 19.91 0.69 0.31
CA ASP A 29 19.62 2.11 0.31
C ASP A 29 20.85 2.91 -0.12
N LEU A 30 20.88 3.32 -1.39
CA LEU A 30 21.75 4.39 -1.87
C LEU A 30 21.02 5.74 -1.86
N THR A 31 19.75 5.78 -1.43
CA THR A 31 18.87 6.95 -1.62
C THR A 31 18.32 7.55 -0.33
N GLY A 32 18.65 6.99 0.84
CA GLY A 32 18.19 7.49 2.14
C GLY A 32 16.70 7.28 2.39
N PHE A 33 16.04 6.42 1.62
CA PHE A 33 14.62 6.10 1.75
C PHE A 33 14.40 4.62 2.05
N MET A 34 14.93 4.15 3.18
CA MET A 34 15.06 2.73 3.55
C MET A 34 13.78 1.90 3.36
N ILE A 35 12.62 2.52 3.55
CA ILE A 35 11.30 1.87 3.42
C ILE A 35 10.74 1.96 1.99
N VAL A 36 10.98 3.08 1.31
CA VAL A 36 10.47 3.38 -0.05
C VAL A 36 11.33 2.74 -1.13
N SER A 37 12.61 2.50 -0.83
CA SER A 37 13.54 1.73 -1.66
C SER A 37 12.91 0.40 -2.10
N GLY A 38 12.19 -0.25 -1.16
CA GLY A 38 11.42 -1.46 -1.44
C GLY A 38 12.29 -2.71 -1.50
N VAL A 39 11.82 -3.74 -2.20
CA VAL A 39 12.52 -5.03 -2.27
C VAL A 39 13.37 -5.10 -3.55
N PRO A 40 14.69 -5.34 -3.45
CA PRO A 40 15.56 -5.44 -4.62
C PRO A 40 15.20 -6.62 -5.53
N ILE A 41 15.65 -6.59 -6.79
CA ILE A 41 15.36 -7.62 -7.82
C ILE A 41 15.77 -9.03 -7.34
N ASN A 42 16.88 -9.13 -6.60
CA ASN A 42 17.38 -10.41 -6.08
C ASN A 42 16.50 -11.04 -4.98
N ASN A 43 15.32 -10.46 -4.68
CA ASN A 43 14.27 -11.03 -3.82
C ASN A 43 14.82 -11.67 -2.54
N LYS A 44 15.65 -10.94 -1.78
CA LYS A 44 16.03 -11.39 -0.44
C LYS A 44 14.75 -11.51 0.41
N PHE A 45 14.29 -12.73 0.66
CA PHE A 45 13.01 -13.01 1.34
C PHE A 45 12.90 -12.31 2.70
N VAL A 46 14.04 -12.09 3.37
CA VAL A 46 14.10 -11.37 4.66
C VAL A 46 13.72 -9.89 4.50
N LEU A 47 14.20 -9.21 3.45
CA LEU A 47 13.82 -7.82 3.16
C LEU A 47 12.37 -7.72 2.71
N LEU A 48 11.87 -8.72 2.00
CA LEU A 48 10.45 -8.81 1.64
C LEU A 48 9.57 -8.92 2.88
N GLY A 49 9.96 -9.74 3.86
CA GLY A 49 9.27 -9.82 5.15
C GLY A 49 9.27 -8.48 5.89
N ALA A 50 10.43 -7.81 5.97
CA ALA A 50 10.54 -6.51 6.62
C ALA A 50 9.67 -5.43 5.94
N TRP A 51 9.66 -5.38 4.62
CA TRP A 51 8.80 -4.46 3.86
C TRP A 51 7.30 -4.75 4.07
N TYR A 52 6.92 -6.03 4.00
CA TYR A 52 5.53 -6.48 4.08
C TYR A 52 4.87 -6.25 5.44
N ILE A 53 5.63 -6.23 6.53
CA ILE A 53 5.11 -6.01 7.89
C ILE A 53 4.21 -4.76 7.97
N PHE A 54 4.62 -3.64 7.35
CA PHE A 54 3.80 -2.43 7.36
C PHE A 54 2.49 -2.61 6.58
N PHE A 55 2.57 -3.14 5.35
CA PHE A 55 1.38 -3.37 4.54
C PHE A 55 0.39 -4.30 5.23
N SER A 56 0.88 -5.41 5.80
CA SER A 56 0.04 -6.36 6.53
C SER A 56 -0.68 -5.67 7.69
N MET A 57 0.00 -4.83 8.46
CA MET A 57 -0.59 -4.09 9.57
C MET A 57 -1.73 -3.17 9.10
N VAL A 58 -1.50 -2.38 8.04
CA VAL A 58 -2.54 -1.50 7.46
C VAL A 58 -3.72 -2.32 6.94
N SER A 59 -3.45 -3.46 6.30
CA SER A 59 -4.47 -4.40 5.82
C SER A 59 -5.31 -4.98 6.96
N PHE A 60 -4.69 -5.42 8.06
CA PHE A 60 -5.38 -5.86 9.27
C PHE A 60 -6.17 -4.75 9.96
N LEU A 61 -5.66 -3.51 9.96
CA LEU A 61 -6.37 -2.36 10.52
C LEU A 61 -7.63 -2.03 9.72
N SER A 62 -7.60 -2.23 8.41
CA SER A 62 -8.75 -2.05 7.52
C SER A 62 -9.75 -3.21 7.54
N LEU A 63 -9.45 -4.32 8.22
CA LEU A 63 -10.28 -5.51 8.26
C LEU A 63 -11.68 -5.22 8.77
N GLY A 64 -12.69 -5.58 7.97
CA GLY A 64 -14.09 -5.50 8.37
C GLY A 64 -14.61 -4.07 8.48
N TYR A 65 -13.82 -3.07 8.10
CA TYR A 65 -14.19 -1.66 8.19
C TYR A 65 -15.48 -1.36 7.41
N LEU A 66 -15.68 -2.08 6.31
CA LEU A 66 -16.85 -1.94 5.46
C LEU A 66 -17.90 -3.04 5.76
N ARG A 67 -17.46 -4.24 6.15
CA ARG A 67 -18.35 -5.35 6.53
C ARG A 67 -19.19 -5.08 7.79
N GLN A 68 -18.62 -4.46 8.82
CA GLN A 68 -19.33 -4.06 10.04
C GLN A 68 -20.45 -3.04 9.78
N TYR A 69 -20.43 -2.40 8.60
CA TYR A 69 -21.45 -1.45 8.20
C TYR A 69 -22.61 -2.11 7.44
N ILE A 70 -22.32 -3.16 6.68
CA ILE A 70 -23.31 -3.90 5.89
C ILE A 70 -23.96 -5.02 6.71
N SER A 71 -23.36 -5.40 7.83
CA SER A 71 -23.87 -6.43 8.73
C SER A 71 -23.93 -5.92 10.18
N GLY A 72 -24.93 -6.36 10.94
CA GLY A 72 -25.09 -5.98 12.36
C GLY A 72 -25.59 -4.55 12.56
N TYR A 73 -24.99 -3.80 13.50
CA TYR A 73 -25.44 -2.46 13.90
C TYR A 73 -25.43 -1.43 12.75
N GLY A 74 -24.59 -1.63 11.74
CA GLY A 74 -24.52 -0.77 10.56
C GLY A 74 -25.79 -0.77 9.69
N ILE A 75 -26.56 -1.86 9.69
CA ILE A 75 -27.84 -1.96 8.97
C ILE A 75 -28.83 -0.91 9.50
N TYR A 76 -28.91 -0.74 10.81
CA TYR A 76 -29.78 0.26 11.43
C TYR A 76 -29.39 1.69 11.06
N LEU A 77 -28.09 1.96 10.86
CA LEU A 77 -27.62 3.24 10.35
C LEU A 77 -27.99 3.45 8.87
N MET A 78 -27.88 2.39 8.04
CA MET A 78 -28.25 2.47 6.61
C MET A 78 -29.75 2.66 6.38
N ILE A 79 -30.62 2.13 7.26
CA ILE A 79 -32.07 2.34 7.20
C ILE A 79 -32.42 3.80 7.58
N ARG A 80 -31.66 4.39 8.52
CA ARG A 80 -31.93 5.73 9.05
C ARG A 80 -31.42 6.86 8.16
N GLU A 81 -30.33 6.65 7.42
CA GLU A 81 -29.80 7.66 6.50
C GLU A 81 -30.36 7.57 5.08
N LYS A 82 -30.60 8.74 4.48
CA LYS A 82 -31.24 8.88 3.16
C LYS A 82 -30.49 8.23 1.98
N SER A 83 -29.21 7.86 2.11
CA SER A 83 -28.44 7.26 1.00
C SER A 83 -27.34 6.31 1.49
N LYS A 84 -27.59 5.00 1.27
CA LYS A 84 -26.65 3.88 1.48
C LYS A 84 -25.27 4.13 0.87
N VAL A 85 -25.26 4.70 -0.34
CA VAL A 85 -24.06 4.96 -1.11
C VAL A 85 -23.22 6.08 -0.50
N ARG A 86 -23.86 7.18 -0.10
CA ARG A 86 -23.16 8.33 0.50
C ARG A 86 -22.37 7.92 1.74
N LEU A 87 -22.95 7.01 2.52
CA LEU A 87 -22.34 6.45 3.71
C LEU A 87 -21.16 5.54 3.43
N GLY A 88 -21.34 4.56 2.54
CA GLY A 88 -20.25 3.68 2.13
C GLY A 88 -19.07 4.48 1.58
N ILE A 89 -19.33 5.48 0.73
CA ILE A 89 -18.30 6.38 0.21
C ILE A 89 -17.64 7.18 1.33
N SER A 90 -18.41 7.79 2.25
CA SER A 90 -17.82 8.55 3.37
C SER A 90 -16.90 7.70 4.24
N ARG A 91 -17.24 6.41 4.44
CA ARG A 91 -16.40 5.46 5.18
C ARG A 91 -15.12 5.12 4.42
N ILE A 92 -15.24 4.78 3.14
CA ILE A 92 -14.10 4.56 2.25
C ILE A 92 -13.17 5.79 2.31
N THR A 93 -13.70 7.01 2.16
CA THR A 93 -12.90 8.24 2.23
C THR A 93 -12.21 8.44 3.58
N LYS A 94 -12.89 8.16 4.70
CA LYS A 94 -12.28 8.26 6.05
C LYS A 94 -11.13 7.28 6.23
N LEU A 95 -11.29 6.03 5.79
CA LEU A 95 -10.24 5.04 5.86
C LEU A 95 -9.07 5.42 4.94
N MET A 96 -9.35 5.94 3.75
CA MET A 96 -8.32 6.40 2.82
C MET A 96 -7.49 7.55 3.38
N ILE A 97 -8.13 8.53 4.04
CA ILE A 97 -7.42 9.61 4.74
C ILE A 97 -6.50 9.03 5.83
N LEU A 98 -7.00 8.03 6.58
CA LEU A 98 -6.21 7.35 7.61
C LEU A 98 -4.99 6.66 7.01
N ILE A 99 -5.13 5.89 5.93
CA ILE A 99 -4.03 5.17 5.27
C ILE A 99 -2.99 6.13 4.70
N SER A 100 -3.43 7.22 4.07
CA SER A 100 -2.52 8.25 3.57
C SER A 100 -1.75 8.90 4.72
N GLY A 101 -2.41 9.22 5.83
CA GLY A 101 -1.76 9.77 7.02
C GLY A 101 -0.75 8.81 7.64
N LEU A 102 -1.08 7.51 7.70
CA LEU A 102 -0.19 6.46 8.21
C LEU A 102 1.03 6.25 7.30
N SER A 103 0.83 6.28 5.98
CA SER A 103 1.92 6.16 5.00
C SER A 103 2.85 7.37 5.05
N LEU A 104 2.30 8.59 5.18
CA LEU A 104 3.08 9.81 5.38
C LEU A 104 3.88 9.77 6.70
N PHE A 105 3.26 9.32 7.78
CA PHE A 105 3.95 9.17 9.06
C PHE A 105 5.12 8.19 8.96
N GLN A 106 4.93 7.05 8.31
CA GLN A 106 5.99 6.08 8.07
C GLN A 106 7.13 6.68 7.23
N LEU A 107 6.82 7.43 6.17
CA LEU A 107 7.82 8.14 5.36
C LEU A 107 8.66 9.09 6.23
N LEU A 108 8.01 9.90 7.07
CA LEU A 108 8.69 10.83 7.98
C LEU A 108 9.62 10.10 8.96
N VAL A 109 9.16 9.00 9.56
CA VAL A 109 9.99 8.21 10.49
C VAL A 109 11.19 7.60 9.75
N SER A 110 11.02 7.17 8.49
CA SER A 110 12.14 6.66 7.68
C SER A 110 13.21 7.73 7.42
N ILE A 111 12.80 8.96 7.11
CA ILE A 111 13.70 10.09 6.85
C ILE A 111 14.48 10.45 8.13
N VAL A 112 13.81 10.52 9.28
CA VAL A 112 14.45 10.80 10.57
C VAL A 112 15.47 9.71 10.92
N PHE A 113 15.13 8.44 10.67
CA PHE A 113 16.05 7.33 10.92
C PHE A 113 17.27 7.35 9.99
N ALA A 114 17.08 7.64 8.70
CA ALA A 114 18.18 7.79 7.76
C ALA A 114 19.15 8.91 8.18
N TYR A 115 18.60 10.04 8.65
CA TYR A 115 19.39 11.15 9.18
C TYR A 115 20.23 10.76 10.41
N ILE A 116 19.69 9.97 11.33
CA ILE A 116 20.39 9.58 12.57
C ILE A 116 21.58 8.64 12.30
N ASN A 117 21.45 7.75 11.30
CA ASN A 117 22.47 6.72 11.06
C ASN A 117 23.66 7.20 10.21
N ASN A 118 23.74 8.49 9.86
CA ASN A 118 24.83 9.08 9.06
C ASN A 118 25.20 8.21 7.85
N GLU A 119 24.19 7.72 7.12
CA GLU A 119 24.43 7.31 5.74
C GLU A 119 24.73 8.60 4.98
N ASP A 120 26.01 8.93 4.79
CA ASP A 120 26.55 10.14 4.14
C ASP A 120 26.09 10.34 2.66
N GLN A 121 25.00 9.68 2.25
CA GLN A 121 24.29 9.83 0.97
C GLN A 121 22.79 10.15 1.15
N ALA A 122 22.31 10.35 2.37
CA ALA A 122 20.88 10.45 2.72
C ALA A 122 20.18 11.78 2.38
N PHE A 123 20.74 12.63 1.51
CA PHE A 123 20.07 13.88 1.10
C PHE A 123 19.94 13.95 -0.42
N PHE A 124 18.75 13.62 -0.91
CA PHE A 124 18.23 14.06 -2.21
C PHE A 124 19.17 13.81 -3.40
N TYR A 125 19.68 12.59 -3.56
CA TYR A 125 20.52 12.29 -4.74
C TYR A 125 19.75 12.39 -6.06
N HIS A 126 18.42 12.40 -6.01
CA HIS A 126 17.55 12.83 -7.09
C HIS A 126 16.66 13.99 -6.64
N ASP A 127 16.50 14.95 -7.54
CA ASP A 127 15.61 16.12 -7.50
C ASP A 127 14.38 15.96 -6.57
N PHE A 128 14.02 17.03 -5.87
CA PHE A 128 12.81 17.10 -5.03
C PHE A 128 11.56 16.63 -5.79
N GLN A 129 11.52 16.82 -7.11
CA GLN A 129 10.49 16.29 -7.99
C GLN A 129 10.41 14.75 -7.99
N SER A 130 11.54 14.05 -8.07
CA SER A 130 11.59 12.59 -8.04
C SER A 130 11.10 12.06 -6.70
N PHE A 131 11.50 12.70 -5.59
CA PHE A 131 11.01 12.34 -4.26
C PHE A 131 9.48 12.42 -4.17
N ILE A 132 8.87 13.54 -4.61
CA ILE A 132 7.41 13.68 -4.62
C ILE A 132 6.76 12.60 -5.47
N CYS A 133 7.34 12.32 -6.65
CA CYS A 133 6.83 11.31 -7.56
C CYS A 133 6.78 9.92 -6.91
N ILE A 134 7.86 9.51 -6.25
CA ILE A 134 7.97 8.19 -5.63
C ILE A 134 7.11 8.10 -4.37
N ALA A 135 7.13 9.13 -3.52
CA ALA A 135 6.29 9.18 -2.32
C ALA A 135 4.80 9.11 -2.69
N GLY A 136 4.40 9.80 -3.76
CA GLY A 136 3.05 9.72 -4.30
C GLY A 136 2.69 8.32 -4.83
N LEU A 137 3.60 7.64 -5.53
CA LEU A 137 3.38 6.27 -6.01
C LEU A 137 3.26 5.28 -4.86
N TYR A 138 4.08 5.43 -3.80
CA TYR A 138 4.00 4.61 -2.60
C TYR A 138 2.63 4.74 -1.92
N ILE A 139 2.20 5.98 -1.65
CA ILE A 139 0.91 6.26 -1.02
C ILE A 139 -0.24 5.77 -1.90
N MET A 140 -0.20 6.04 -3.21
CA MET A 140 -1.24 5.66 -4.15
C MET A 140 -1.34 4.14 -4.34
N SER A 141 -0.21 3.42 -4.31
CA SER A 141 -0.20 1.96 -4.36
C SER A 141 -0.85 1.35 -3.12
N ASN A 142 -0.48 1.82 -1.92
CA ASN A 142 -1.11 1.40 -0.67
C ASN A 142 -2.61 1.72 -0.65
N PHE A 143 -2.99 2.92 -1.12
CA PHE A 143 -4.38 3.32 -1.28
C PHE A 143 -5.16 2.33 -2.15
N VAL A 144 -4.63 2.00 -3.33
CA VAL A 144 -5.31 1.08 -4.26
C VAL A 144 -5.43 -0.31 -3.67
N LEU A 145 -4.38 -0.84 -3.03
CA LEU A 145 -4.40 -2.17 -2.42
C LEU A 145 -5.48 -2.30 -1.34
N ILE A 146 -5.58 -1.31 -0.44
CA ILE A 146 -6.62 -1.33 0.58
C ILE A 146 -8.00 -1.05 -0.01
N PHE A 147 -8.10 -0.27 -1.09
CA PHE A 147 -9.37 -0.09 -1.78
C PHE A 147 -9.84 -1.39 -2.45
N ILE A 148 -8.93 -2.18 -3.03
CA ILE A 148 -9.23 -3.53 -3.50
C ILE A 148 -9.74 -4.40 -2.35
N GLN A 149 -9.06 -4.40 -1.19
CA GLN A 149 -9.50 -5.16 -0.01
C GLN A 149 -10.94 -4.78 0.38
N MET A 150 -11.24 -3.49 0.50
CA MET A 150 -12.59 -3.01 0.82
C MET A 150 -13.62 -3.36 -0.25
N ALA A 151 -13.26 -3.25 -1.53
CA ALA A 151 -14.14 -3.64 -2.62
C ALA A 151 -14.44 -5.14 -2.56
N LEU A 152 -13.47 -5.98 -2.20
CA LEU A 152 -13.67 -7.42 -1.99
C LEU A 152 -14.60 -7.71 -0.80
N GLU A 153 -14.53 -6.94 0.31
CA GLU A 153 -15.44 -7.10 1.47
C GLU A 153 -16.93 -6.88 1.13
N LEU A 154 -17.24 -6.19 0.02
CA LEU A 154 -18.61 -6.07 -0.49
C LEU A 154 -19.18 -7.38 -1.07
N TYR A 155 -18.30 -8.33 -1.40
CA TYR A 155 -18.65 -9.60 -2.05
C TYR A 155 -18.31 -10.81 -1.19
N LEU A 156 -17.23 -10.74 -0.42
CA LEU A 156 -16.68 -11.84 0.37
C LEU A 156 -16.72 -11.53 1.88
N THR A 157 -16.36 -12.50 2.71
CA THR A 157 -16.15 -12.25 4.14
C THR A 157 -14.86 -11.47 4.36
N GLU A 158 -14.80 -10.72 5.46
CA GLU A 158 -13.64 -9.89 5.82
C GLU A 158 -12.33 -10.69 5.87
N GLN A 159 -12.36 -11.91 6.42
CA GLN A 159 -11.18 -12.78 6.52
C GLN A 159 -10.68 -13.23 5.14
N VAL A 160 -11.59 -13.52 4.21
CA VAL A 160 -11.24 -13.95 2.85
C VAL A 160 -10.69 -12.78 2.05
N SER A 161 -11.29 -11.59 2.14
CA SER A 161 -10.77 -10.38 1.49
C SER A 161 -9.36 -10.04 1.96
N LEU A 162 -9.12 -10.13 3.27
CA LEU A 162 -7.80 -9.96 3.88
C LEU A 162 -6.79 -10.98 3.35
N LEU A 163 -7.15 -12.27 3.32
CA LEU A 163 -6.27 -13.31 2.81
C LEU A 163 -5.91 -13.07 1.35
N LEU A 164 -6.90 -12.77 0.50
CA LEU A 164 -6.70 -12.55 -0.93
C LEU A 164 -5.77 -11.39 -1.22
N ILE A 165 -5.94 -10.25 -0.55
CA ILE A 165 -5.07 -9.09 -0.79
C ILE A 165 -3.64 -9.35 -0.33
N ASN A 166 -3.45 -10.01 0.81
CA ASN A 166 -2.13 -10.31 1.34
C ASN A 166 -1.39 -11.35 0.48
N VAL A 167 -2.08 -12.39 0.01
CA VAL A 167 -1.55 -13.34 -0.98
C VAL A 167 -1.18 -12.63 -2.27
N TYR A 168 -2.06 -11.76 -2.78
CA TYR A 168 -1.79 -10.96 -3.98
C TYR A 168 -0.54 -10.10 -3.82
N VAL A 169 -0.36 -9.42 -2.68
CA VAL A 169 0.82 -8.58 -2.45
C VAL A 169 2.11 -9.41 -2.45
N LEU A 170 2.16 -10.51 -1.69
CA LEU A 170 3.33 -11.37 -1.63
C LEU A 170 3.66 -11.98 -3.00
N PHE A 171 2.65 -12.49 -3.70
CA PHE A 171 2.79 -13.03 -5.05
C PHE A 171 3.28 -11.97 -6.04
N SER A 172 2.71 -10.77 -5.97
CA SER A 172 3.05 -9.67 -6.86
C SER A 172 4.49 -9.18 -6.68
N VAL A 173 4.96 -9.08 -5.44
CA VAL A 173 6.34 -8.64 -5.17
C VAL A 173 7.33 -9.72 -5.60
N THR A 174 7.04 -11.00 -5.32
CA THR A 174 7.92 -12.11 -5.72
C THR A 174 8.00 -12.27 -7.23
N LEU A 175 6.84 -12.34 -7.92
CA LEU A 175 6.77 -12.44 -9.38
C LEU A 175 7.38 -11.21 -10.06
N GLY A 176 7.16 -10.01 -9.51
CA GLY A 176 7.72 -8.78 -10.06
C GLY A 176 9.26 -8.77 -10.06
N GLY A 177 9.88 -9.26 -8.98
CA GLY A 177 11.34 -9.42 -8.95
C GLY A 177 11.85 -10.42 -9.98
N VAL A 178 11.14 -11.55 -10.18
CA VAL A 178 11.50 -12.54 -11.20
C VAL A 178 11.39 -11.97 -12.61
N LEU A 179 10.31 -11.27 -12.94
CA LEU A 179 10.10 -10.68 -14.27
C LEU A 179 11.17 -9.63 -14.60
N LEU A 180 11.51 -8.77 -13.62
CA LEU A 180 12.59 -7.80 -13.74
C LEU A 180 13.96 -8.47 -13.94
N SER A 181 14.22 -9.59 -13.27
CA SER A 181 15.49 -10.33 -13.42
C SER A 181 15.67 -10.98 -14.80
N VAL A 182 14.58 -11.48 -15.40
CA VAL A 182 14.60 -12.16 -16.71
C VAL A 182 14.43 -11.17 -17.87
N GLN A 183 14.04 -9.92 -17.59
CA GLN A 183 13.77 -8.86 -18.58
C GLN A 183 12.77 -9.29 -19.67
N LYS A 184 11.82 -10.18 -19.32
CA LYS A 184 10.77 -10.67 -20.22
C LYS A 184 9.40 -10.38 -19.64
N LEU A 185 8.43 -10.13 -20.52
CA LEU A 185 7.03 -9.90 -20.17
C LEU A 185 6.86 -8.77 -19.12
N THR A 186 7.68 -7.72 -19.22
CA THR A 186 7.66 -6.58 -18.29
C THR A 186 6.32 -5.85 -18.27
N TRP A 187 5.50 -5.96 -19.32
CA TRP A 187 4.13 -5.43 -19.33
C TRP A 187 3.25 -6.01 -18.21
N ILE A 188 3.51 -7.24 -17.76
CA ILE A 188 2.76 -7.87 -16.65
C ILE A 188 2.99 -7.10 -15.34
N LEU A 189 4.14 -6.44 -15.18
CA LEU A 189 4.46 -5.65 -13.99
C LEU A 189 3.42 -4.54 -13.74
N TYR A 190 2.72 -4.05 -14.78
CA TYR A 190 1.67 -3.05 -14.61
C TYR A 190 0.43 -3.57 -13.86
N PHE A 191 0.24 -4.89 -13.80
CA PHE A 191 -0.81 -5.52 -12.98
C PHE A 191 -0.34 -5.87 -11.57
N LEU A 192 0.95 -5.68 -11.28
CA LEU A 192 1.61 -6.07 -10.04
C LEU A 192 1.80 -4.82 -9.15
N ILE A 193 0.68 -4.25 -8.69
CA ILE A 193 0.56 -2.92 -8.04
C ILE A 193 1.62 -2.60 -6.97
N PRO A 194 1.93 -3.49 -6.01
CA PRO A 194 2.97 -3.26 -5.00
C PRO A 194 4.33 -2.82 -5.55
N ASN A 195 4.65 -3.19 -6.80
CA ASN A 195 5.91 -2.85 -7.44
C ASN A 195 6.04 -1.36 -7.75
N PHE A 196 4.92 -0.66 -8.00
CA PHE A 196 4.92 0.78 -8.27
C PHE A 196 5.35 1.60 -7.06
N GLY A 197 5.06 1.11 -5.85
CA GLY A 197 5.45 1.78 -4.60
C GLY A 197 6.91 1.56 -4.20
N MET A 198 7.71 0.85 -5.00
CA MET A 198 9.10 0.54 -4.70
C MET A 198 10.03 1.30 -5.62
N TYR A 199 10.82 2.23 -5.06
CA TYR A 199 11.74 3.05 -5.81
C TYR A 199 12.73 2.23 -6.65
N VAL A 200 13.34 1.19 -6.08
CA VAL A 200 14.32 0.33 -6.77
C VAL A 200 13.72 -0.42 -7.97
N ARG A 201 12.39 -0.50 -8.09
CA ARG A 201 11.72 -1.14 -9.22
C ARG A 201 11.24 -0.13 -10.28
N VAL A 202 11.07 1.12 -9.88
CA VAL A 202 10.61 2.22 -10.74
C VAL A 202 11.79 2.96 -11.36
N ASP A 203 12.87 3.19 -10.61
CA ASP A 203 14.04 3.95 -11.03
C ASP A 203 15.13 3.10 -11.71
N LEU A 204 14.81 1.86 -12.06
CA LEU A 204 15.61 1.10 -13.02
C LEU A 204 15.61 1.85 -14.36
N PRO A 205 16.70 1.78 -15.15
CA PRO A 205 16.75 2.42 -16.47
C PRO A 205 15.46 2.15 -17.24
N GLU A 206 14.87 3.16 -17.91
CA GLU A 206 13.55 3.04 -18.56
C GLU A 206 13.43 1.86 -19.54
N SER A 207 14.56 1.28 -19.99
CA SER A 207 14.61 0.06 -20.78
C SER A 207 14.25 -1.23 -20.01
N VAL A 208 14.30 -1.21 -18.69
CA VAL A 208 14.07 -2.36 -17.77
C VAL A 208 13.03 -2.04 -16.69
N GLY A 209 12.90 -0.78 -16.29
CA GLY A 209 12.03 -0.31 -15.21
C GLY A 209 10.59 0.01 -15.58
N LEU A 210 9.79 0.35 -14.56
CA LEU A 210 8.41 0.80 -14.71
C LEU A 210 8.39 2.32 -14.91
N SER A 211 7.80 2.79 -16.02
CA SER A 211 7.57 4.23 -16.20
C SER A 211 6.65 4.78 -15.08
N PRO A 212 7.11 5.78 -14.30
CA PRO A 212 6.31 6.38 -13.22
C PRO A 212 4.97 6.95 -13.72
N VAL A 213 5.00 7.58 -14.90
CA VAL A 213 3.82 8.21 -15.52
C VAL A 213 2.75 7.17 -15.84
N ILE A 214 3.15 6.04 -16.44
CA ILE A 214 2.22 4.96 -16.77
C ILE A 214 1.70 4.31 -15.49
N ALA A 215 2.53 4.15 -14.45
CA ALA A 215 2.09 3.63 -13.15
C ALA A 215 0.98 4.50 -12.53
N TYR A 216 1.14 5.82 -12.53
CA TYR A 216 0.09 6.75 -12.07
C TYR A 216 -1.21 6.61 -12.88
N MET A 217 -1.11 6.50 -14.20
CA MET A 217 -2.29 6.31 -15.07
C MET A 217 -3.01 5.01 -14.73
N VAL A 218 -2.28 3.89 -14.61
CA VAL A 218 -2.83 2.58 -14.27
C VAL A 218 -3.51 2.62 -12.90
N LEU A 219 -2.85 3.16 -11.87
CA LEU A 219 -3.43 3.30 -10.54
C LEU A 219 -4.72 4.15 -10.56
N THR A 220 -4.73 5.26 -11.31
CA THR A 220 -5.92 6.12 -11.44
C THR A 220 -7.09 5.38 -12.09
N VAL A 221 -6.83 4.64 -13.18
CA VAL A 221 -7.85 3.85 -13.87
C VAL A 221 -8.42 2.78 -12.94
N ILE A 222 -7.57 2.09 -12.17
CA ILE A 222 -8.01 1.09 -11.19
C ILE A 222 -8.90 1.73 -10.11
N ILE A 223 -8.55 2.91 -9.58
CA ILE A 223 -9.37 3.63 -8.60
C ILE A 223 -10.75 3.95 -9.16
N ILE A 224 -10.83 4.41 -10.41
CA ILE A 224 -12.11 4.72 -11.07
C ILE A 224 -12.96 3.45 -11.19
N ILE A 225 -12.36 2.35 -11.68
CA ILE A 225 -13.06 1.06 -11.83
C ILE A 225 -13.58 0.56 -10.47
N LEU A 226 -12.73 0.56 -9.44
CA LEU A 226 -13.12 0.14 -8.08
C LEU A 226 -14.22 1.02 -7.49
N SER A 227 -14.18 2.33 -7.75
CA SER A 227 -15.21 3.27 -7.30
C SER A 227 -16.56 2.95 -7.96
N VAL A 228 -16.58 2.72 -9.27
CA VAL A 228 -17.79 2.35 -10.01
C VAL A 228 -18.34 1.02 -9.54
N LEU A 229 -17.50 -0.01 -9.40
CA LEU A 229 -17.92 -1.34 -8.92
C LEU A 229 -18.48 -1.27 -7.50
N SER A 230 -17.82 -0.54 -6.60
CA SER A 230 -18.26 -0.35 -5.22
C SER A 230 -19.60 0.39 -5.16
N PHE A 231 -19.77 1.44 -5.98
CA PHE A 231 -21.02 2.19 -6.09
C PHE A 231 -22.18 1.30 -6.56
N ILE A 232 -21.99 0.53 -7.64
CA ILE A 232 -23.02 -0.36 -8.19
C ILE A 232 -23.44 -1.39 -7.13
N ARG A 233 -22.47 -1.97 -6.42
CA ARG A 233 -22.74 -2.99 -5.41
C ARG A 233 -23.49 -2.42 -4.21
N LEU A 234 -23.04 -1.28 -3.68
CA LEU A 234 -23.71 -0.60 -2.56
C LEU A 234 -25.15 -0.19 -2.91
N LYS A 235 -25.42 0.19 -4.17
CA LYS A 235 -26.78 0.53 -4.63
C LYS A 235 -27.69 -0.70 -4.67
N LYS A 236 -27.16 -1.86 -5.08
CA LYS A 236 -27.90 -3.13 -5.20
C LYS A 236 -27.99 -3.94 -3.90
N MET A 237 -27.47 -3.44 -2.78
CA MET A 237 -27.53 -4.16 -1.51
C MET A 237 -28.92 -4.05 -0.87
N ASP A 238 -29.61 -5.18 -0.82
CA ASP A 238 -30.84 -5.37 -0.06
C ASP A 238 -30.49 -5.45 1.44
N LEU A 239 -31.20 -4.65 2.24
CA LEU A 239 -31.09 -4.66 3.70
C LEU A 239 -32.26 -5.52 4.19
N ASN A 240 -32.00 -6.80 4.43
CA ASN A 240 -32.95 -7.70 5.09
C ASN A 240 -32.65 -7.75 6.59
#